data_AF-A0A966DYU7-F1
#
_entry.id   AF-A0A966DYU7-F1
#
_cell.length_a   1.000
_cell.length_b   1.000
_cell.length_c   1.000
_cell.angle_alpha   90.00
_cell.angle_beta   90.00
_cell.angle_gamma   90.00
#
_symmetry.space_group_name_H-M   'P 1'
#
loop_
_entity.id
_entity.type
_entity.pdbx_description
1 polymer ?
#
loop_
_entity_poly.entity_id
_entity_poly.type
_entity_poly.pdbx_seq_one_letter_code
_entity_poly.pdbx_strand_id
1 'polypeptide(L)'
;MSDIPENGDGQNGEEEANEEAANEVLTPAMRLLDLQTKHRALDMKIAELHRFPYQNQILLQRLKKEKLRLKDAIERLKDEMIPDLNA
;
A
#
# COMPACT_ATOMS: atom_id res chain seq x y z
N MET A 1 39.89 40.94 -44.76
CA MET A 1 39.27 41.41 -43.50
C MET A 1 37.85 41.83 -43.83
N SER A 2 36.99 40.85 -44.04
CA SER A 2 35.55 40.97 -44.30
C SER A 2 34.93 39.63 -43.91
N ASP A 3 33.67 39.65 -43.48
CA ASP A 3 32.78 38.51 -43.22
C ASP A 3 33.00 37.86 -41.83
N ILE A 4 32.03 37.70 -40.91
CA ILE A 4 30.56 37.80 -40.88
C ILE A 4 30.18 37.94 -39.37
N PRO A 5 29.23 38.81 -38.97
CA PRO A 5 28.46 38.66 -37.73
C PRO A 5 27.22 37.80 -38.01
N GLU A 6 26.60 37.23 -36.96
CA GLU A 6 25.23 36.71 -36.89
C GLU A 6 25.15 35.28 -36.31
N ASN A 7 24.01 35.04 -35.67
CA ASN A 7 23.54 33.87 -34.95
C ASN A 7 23.80 34.00 -33.44
N GLY A 8 22.83 34.44 -32.64
CA GLY A 8 21.38 34.37 -32.83
C GLY A 8 20.81 33.58 -31.67
N ASP A 9 19.75 34.15 -31.14
CA ASP A 9 18.94 33.79 -29.99
C ASP A 9 18.65 32.30 -29.76
N GLY A 10 18.35 32.01 -28.50
CA GLY A 10 17.75 30.76 -28.05
C GLY A 10 18.29 30.42 -26.66
N GLN A 11 17.82 31.08 -25.60
CA GLN A 11 16.69 30.55 -24.83
C GLN A 11 16.67 29.01 -24.88
N ASN A 12 17.09 28.39 -23.79
CA ASN A 12 16.47 27.20 -23.22
C ASN A 12 16.87 27.15 -21.73
N GLY A 13 16.23 28.04 -20.95
CA GLY A 13 15.72 27.60 -19.66
C GLY A 13 14.61 26.57 -19.88
N GLU A 14 14.10 26.00 -18.79
CA GLU A 14 13.28 24.77 -18.71
C GLU A 14 14.21 23.58 -18.41
N GLU A 15 14.68 23.43 -17.17
CA GLU A 15 13.84 22.95 -16.06
C GLU A 15 12.90 21.82 -16.50
N GLU A 16 13.44 20.79 -17.14
CA GLU A 16 12.88 19.45 -16.93
C GLU A 16 13.44 18.88 -15.62
N ALA A 17 13.10 19.56 -14.53
CA ALA A 17 12.68 18.86 -13.33
C ALA A 17 11.36 18.17 -13.69
N ASN A 18 11.44 17.13 -14.52
CA ASN A 18 10.32 16.26 -14.78
C ASN A 18 10.05 15.58 -13.44
N GLU A 19 9.10 16.18 -12.74
CA GLU A 19 8.25 15.57 -11.74
C GLU A 19 7.82 14.20 -12.24
N GLU A 20 8.64 13.17 -12.03
CA GLU A 20 8.12 11.83 -11.81
C GLU A 20 7.45 11.86 -10.43
N ALA A 21 6.31 12.55 -10.43
CA ALA A 21 5.37 12.65 -9.35
C ALA A 21 5.01 11.24 -8.90
N ALA A 22 5.58 10.85 -7.76
CA ALA A 22 4.94 10.07 -6.70
C ALA A 22 4.15 8.82 -7.13
N ASN A 23 4.52 8.14 -8.21
CA ASN A 23 4.10 6.76 -8.41
C ASN A 23 5.07 5.87 -7.65
N GLU A 24 5.16 6.04 -6.32
CA GLU A 24 5.71 5.00 -5.47
C GLU A 24 4.83 3.78 -5.70
N VAL A 25 5.32 2.88 -6.56
CA VAL A 25 4.71 1.59 -6.81
C VAL A 25 4.64 0.92 -5.46
N LEU A 26 3.48 1.00 -4.80
CA LEU A 26 3.29 0.45 -3.47
C LEU A 26 3.57 -1.04 -3.59
N THR A 27 4.77 -1.43 -3.15
CA THR A 27 5.29 -2.76 -3.45
C THR A 27 4.34 -3.79 -2.84
N PRO A 28 4.23 -4.99 -3.43
CA PRO A 28 3.45 -6.07 -2.82
C PRO A 28 3.81 -6.29 -1.33
N ALA A 29 5.06 -6.06 -0.95
CA ALA A 29 5.53 -6.08 0.43
C ALA A 29 4.90 -4.98 1.33
N MET A 30 4.77 -3.75 0.82
CA MET A 30 4.09 -2.67 1.55
C MET A 30 2.60 -2.93 1.73
N ARG A 31 1.93 -3.47 0.70
CA ARG A 31 0.52 -3.91 0.79
C ARG A 31 0.35 -5.01 1.83
N LEU A 32 1.28 -5.96 1.87
CA LEU A 32 1.29 -7.03 2.87
C LEU A 32 1.44 -6.46 4.28
N LEU A 33 2.36 -5.53 4.49
CA LEU A 33 2.59 -4.88 5.77
C LEU A 33 1.36 -4.09 6.25
N ASP A 34 0.70 -3.38 5.35
CA ASP A 34 -0.54 -2.64 5.66
C ASP A 34 -1.68 -3.59 6.04
N LEU A 35 -1.87 -4.68 5.28
CA LEU A 35 -2.84 -5.73 5.62
C LEU A 35 -2.54 -6.39 6.98
N GLN A 36 -1.28 -6.69 7.28
CA GLN A 36 -0.87 -7.23 8.58
C GLN A 36 -1.13 -6.25 9.72
N THR A 37 -0.86 -4.96 9.50
CA THR A 37 -1.12 -3.90 10.47
C THR A 37 -2.62 -3.78 10.76
N LYS A 38 -3.44 -3.75 9.71
CA LYS A 38 -4.92 -3.76 9.81
C LYS A 38 -5.42 -4.99 10.55
N HIS A 39 -4.89 -6.18 10.22
CA HIS A 39 -5.24 -7.43 10.89
C HIS A 39 -4.93 -7.35 12.40
N ARG A 40 -3.74 -6.85 12.77
CA ARG A 40 -3.34 -6.69 14.17
C ARG A 40 -4.25 -5.71 14.91
N ALA A 41 -4.62 -4.59 14.29
CA ALA A 41 -5.54 -3.62 14.88
C ALA A 41 -6.94 -4.23 15.11
N LEU A 42 -7.44 -4.99 14.13
CA LEU A 42 -8.69 -5.74 14.25
C LEU A 42 -8.63 -6.76 15.40
N ASP A 43 -7.49 -7.41 15.58
CA ASP A 43 -7.29 -8.38 16.67
C ASP A 43 -7.35 -7.73 18.05
N MET A 44 -6.71 -6.56 18.22
CA MET A 44 -6.79 -5.81 19.47
C MET A 44 -8.22 -5.38 19.78
N LYS A 45 -8.95 -4.92 18.75
CA LYS A 45 -10.36 -4.53 18.89
C LYS A 45 -11.26 -5.72 19.25
N ILE A 46 -11.03 -6.88 18.65
CA ILE A 46 -11.73 -8.13 19.03
C ILE A 46 -11.43 -8.50 20.48
N ALA A 47 -10.16 -8.42 20.91
CA ALA A 47 -9.75 -8.74 22.28
C ALA A 47 -10.39 -7.81 23.32
N GLU A 48 -10.50 -6.52 23.00
CA GLU A 48 -11.20 -5.53 23.84
C GLU A 48 -12.69 -5.85 23.94
N LEU A 49 -13.35 -6.10 22.80
CA LEU A 49 -14.78 -6.45 22.76
C LEU A 49 -15.07 -7.79 23.44
N HIS A 50 -14.09 -8.69 23.51
CA HIS A 50 -14.19 -9.95 24.23
C HIS A 50 -14.33 -9.78 25.75
N ARG A 51 -13.97 -8.60 26.29
CA ARG A 51 -14.23 -8.25 27.71
C ARG A 51 -15.71 -8.00 27.99
N PHE A 52 -16.50 -7.67 26.97
CA PHE A 52 -17.94 -7.40 27.08
C PHE A 52 -18.74 -8.20 26.03
N PRO A 53 -18.74 -9.55 26.12
CA PRO A 53 -19.24 -10.42 25.07
C PRO A 53 -20.75 -10.31 24.84
N TYR A 54 -21.53 -10.02 25.89
CA TYR A 54 -23.00 -9.95 25.82
C TYR A 54 -23.52 -8.68 25.12
N GLN A 55 -22.78 -7.57 25.18
CA GLN A 55 -23.19 -6.32 24.50
C GLN A 55 -22.77 -6.28 23.03
N ASN A 56 -21.70 -7.00 22.68
CA ASN A 56 -21.03 -6.82 21.38
C ASN A 56 -21.06 -8.07 20.51
N GLN A 57 -21.95 -9.03 20.75
CA GLN A 57 -21.96 -10.34 20.08
C GLN A 57 -22.05 -10.21 18.54
N ILE A 58 -22.91 -9.32 18.03
CA ILE A 58 -23.04 -9.05 16.58
C ILE A 58 -21.77 -8.42 16.01
N LEU A 59 -21.19 -7.45 16.73
CA LEU A 59 -19.97 -6.77 16.32
C LEU A 59 -18.77 -7.74 16.32
N LEU A 60 -18.65 -8.59 17.34
CA LEU A 60 -17.65 -9.65 17.43
C LEU A 60 -17.75 -10.63 16.26
N GLN A 61 -18.97 -11.04 15.88
CA GLN A 61 -19.17 -11.90 14.71
C GLN A 61 -18.71 -11.21 13.41
N ARG A 62 -19.02 -9.92 13.23
CA ARG A 62 -18.56 -9.15 12.05
C ARG A 62 -17.04 -9.02 12.02
N LEU A 63 -16.42 -8.63 13.14
CA LEU A 63 -14.97 -8.45 13.21
C LEU A 63 -14.22 -9.77 13.03
N LYS A 64 -14.72 -10.89 13.57
CA LYS A 64 -14.15 -12.22 13.30
C LYS A 64 -14.18 -12.57 11.81
N LYS A 65 -15.28 -12.25 11.13
CA LYS A 65 -15.41 -12.47 9.68
C LYS A 65 -14.47 -11.56 8.88
N GLU A 66 -14.32 -10.31 9.32
CA GLU A 66 -13.40 -9.35 8.70
C GLU A 66 -11.93 -9.73 8.93
N LYS A 67 -11.59 -10.21 10.13
CA LYS A 67 -10.28 -10.78 10.45
C LYS A 67 -9.96 -11.98 9.55
N LEU A 68 -10.91 -12.89 9.35
CA LEU A 68 -10.73 -14.03 8.45
C LEU A 68 -10.46 -13.56 7.01
N ARG A 69 -11.25 -12.60 6.50
CA ARG A 69 -11.03 -12.02 5.17
C ARG A 69 -9.67 -11.36 5.01
N LEU A 70 -9.19 -10.64 6.03
CA LEU A 70 -7.85 -10.05 6.01
C LEU A 70 -6.77 -11.14 6.00
N LYS A 71 -6.95 -12.21 6.78
CA LYS A 71 -6.04 -13.36 6.76
C LYS A 71 -6.00 -14.01 5.37
N ASP A 72 -7.16 -14.26 4.76
CA ASP A 72 -7.25 -14.83 3.41
C ASP A 72 -6.61 -13.91 2.36
N ALA A 73 -6.78 -12.59 2.49
CA ALA A 73 -6.15 -11.61 1.60
C ALA A 73 -4.63 -11.56 1.78
N ILE A 74 -4.14 -11.68 3.02
CA ILE A 74 -2.71 -11.80 3.34
C ILE A 74 -2.14 -13.08 2.74
N GLU A 75 -2.85 -14.21 2.88
CA GLU A 75 -2.43 -15.50 2.33
C GLU A 75 -2.37 -15.45 0.81
N ARG A 76 -3.41 -14.94 0.12
CA ARG A 76 -3.39 -14.77 -1.34
C ARG A 76 -2.25 -13.86 -1.82
N LEU A 77 -2.04 -12.72 -1.16
CA LEU A 77 -0.98 -11.80 -1.52
C LEU A 77 0.41 -12.41 -1.24
N LYS A 78 0.55 -13.22 -0.18
CA LYS A 78 1.76 -14.00 0.08
C LYS A 78 1.98 -15.08 -0.96
N ASP A 79 0.96 -15.81 -1.35
CA ASP A 79 1.03 -16.86 -2.37
C ASP A 79 1.41 -16.28 -3.74
N GLU A 80 0.89 -15.08 -4.09
CA GLU A 80 1.31 -14.34 -5.29
C GLU A 80 2.78 -13.89 -5.23
N MET A 81 3.33 -13.64 -4.04
CA MET A 81 4.72 -13.22 -3.85
C MET A 81 5.70 -14.38 -3.63
N ILE A 82 5.23 -15.50 -3.08
CA ILE A 82 6.00 -16.69 -2.73
C ILE A 82 5.23 -17.89 -3.29
N PRO A 83 5.52 -18.33 -4.52
CA PRO A 83 4.70 -19.33 -5.22
C PRO A 83 4.82 -20.76 -4.65
N ASP A 84 5.34 -20.96 -3.44
CA ASP A 84 5.77 -22.30 -2.99
C ASP A 84 5.74 -22.50 -1.47
N LEU A 85 4.60 -22.25 -0.81
CA LEU A 85 4.49 -22.57 0.63
C LEU A 85 3.18 -23.17 1.15
N ASN A 86 2.27 -23.60 0.27
CA ASN A 86 1.07 -24.34 0.67
C ASN A 86 0.87 -25.59 -0.21
N ALA A 87 1.67 -26.62 0.06
CA ALA A 87 1.43 -28.03 -0.30
C ALA A 87 1.25 -28.86 0.98
#